data_AF-A0A521K8X3-F1
#
_entry.id   AF-A0A521K8X3-F1
#
_cell.length_a   1.000
_cell.length_b   1.000
_cell.length_c   1.000
_cell.angle_alpha   90.00
_cell.angle_beta   90.00
_cell.angle_gamma   90.00
#
_symmetry.space_group_name_H-M   'P 1'
#
loop_
_entity.id
_entity.type
_entity.pdbx_description
1 polymer ?
#
loop_
_entity_poly.entity_id
_entity_poly.type
_entity_poly.pdbx_seq_one_letter_code
_entity_poly.pdbx_strand_id
1 'polypeptide(L)'
;MHEAPNTSEAMIDKETMSLTEIQAYVAKNAVRAELPKGIPKACSIECIDDRCTRSPLEIEGESNVTEKRKSIAFPGGALGVFATLLSGINESLPVTSREALTQGEFSFKAMASFFEKEFCGISCHTDSHNTHSDSACAGCGHLASILSNDAYRLGTNYQTELGQYAKDIQKRKEAHDESATVYTYHGDHASKAVVRILKEPSAETYISLPPNDGENGMFVLNEATNMHILELAGRKLYKAFETGFADQNIPEETLLKNISVQYGQHVGLTAKKLAHGLPVYDVTVEGENTLVTKSAFSF
;
A
#
# COMPACT_ATOMS: atom_id res chain seq x y z
N MET A 1 42.89 -7.82 14.24
CA MET A 1 42.59 -8.21 12.85
C MET A 1 41.36 -9.08 12.90
N HIS A 2 40.19 -8.50 12.63
CA HIS A 2 38.95 -9.25 12.44
C HIS A 2 38.65 -9.19 10.95
N GLU A 3 38.70 -10.35 10.30
CA GLU A 3 38.32 -10.52 8.91
C GLU A 3 36.82 -10.22 8.78
N ALA A 4 36.48 -9.37 7.81
CA ALA A 4 35.09 -9.12 7.44
C ALA A 4 34.50 -10.37 6.78
N PRO A 5 33.25 -10.76 7.08
CA PRO A 5 32.60 -11.83 6.34
C PRO A 5 32.34 -11.37 4.91
N ASN A 6 32.92 -12.12 3.99
CA ASN A 6 32.71 -12.04 2.56
C ASN A 6 31.26 -12.47 2.24
N THR A 7 30.35 -11.51 2.07
CA THR A 7 28.99 -11.80 1.59
C THR A 7 29.01 -11.83 0.07
N SER A 8 29.43 -12.95 -0.50
CA SER A 8 28.93 -13.33 -1.82
C SER A 8 27.45 -13.63 -1.64
N GLU A 9 26.59 -12.67 -1.97
CA GLU A 9 25.17 -12.94 -2.22
C GLU A 9 25.11 -14.02 -3.30
N ALA A 10 24.89 -15.26 -2.87
CA ALA A 10 24.44 -16.30 -3.78
C ALA A 10 23.12 -15.80 -4.34
N MET A 11 23.12 -15.38 -5.61
CA MET A 11 21.89 -15.19 -6.37
C MET A 11 21.20 -16.55 -6.40
N ILE A 12 20.28 -16.76 -5.46
CA ILE A 12 19.29 -17.81 -5.59
C ILE A 12 18.56 -17.47 -6.89
N ASP A 13 18.63 -18.34 -7.89
CA ASP A 13 17.79 -18.26 -9.09
C ASP A 13 16.34 -18.27 -8.59
N LYS A 14 15.78 -17.08 -8.37
CA LYS A 14 14.36 -16.93 -8.09
C LYS A 14 13.65 -17.43 -9.34
N GLU A 15 12.75 -18.39 -9.18
CA GLU A 15 11.89 -18.81 -10.28
C GLU A 15 11.07 -17.59 -10.74
N THR A 16 11.42 -17.02 -11.89
CA THR A 16 10.75 -15.84 -12.44
C THR A 16 9.74 -16.23 -13.50
N MET A 17 8.65 -15.49 -13.63
CA MET A 17 7.68 -15.70 -14.71
C MET A 17 8.12 -15.03 -16.01
N SER A 18 7.90 -15.71 -17.12
CA SER A 18 8.00 -15.19 -18.48
C SER A 18 6.78 -14.32 -18.86
N LEU A 19 6.89 -13.60 -19.98
CA LEU A 19 5.79 -12.77 -20.49
C LEU A 19 4.51 -13.57 -20.77
N THR A 20 4.64 -14.75 -21.37
CA THR A 20 3.50 -15.62 -21.69
C THR A 20 2.78 -16.11 -20.43
N GLU A 21 3.54 -16.44 -19.39
CA GLU A 21 2.97 -16.89 -18.11
C GLU A 21 2.23 -15.75 -17.41
N ILE A 22 2.76 -14.52 -17.44
CA ILE A 22 2.06 -13.36 -16.87
C ILE A 22 0.82 -13.00 -17.68
N GLN A 23 0.86 -13.12 -19.01
CA GLN A 23 -0.33 -12.94 -19.85
C GLN A 23 -1.43 -13.92 -19.46
N ALA A 24 -1.08 -15.20 -19.27
CA ALA A 24 -2.03 -16.22 -18.80
C ALA A 24 -2.55 -15.92 -17.39
N TYR A 25 -1.68 -15.50 -16.48
CA TYR A 25 -2.04 -15.12 -15.11
C TYR A 25 -3.02 -13.95 -15.09
N VAL A 26 -2.72 -12.86 -15.80
CA VAL A 26 -3.59 -11.67 -15.87
C VAL A 26 -4.93 -12.04 -16.52
N ALA A 27 -4.93 -12.79 -17.62
CA ALA A 27 -6.17 -13.22 -18.26
C ALA A 27 -7.03 -14.12 -17.34
N LYS A 28 -6.40 -15.01 -16.58
CA LYS A 28 -7.07 -15.90 -15.61
C LYS A 28 -7.62 -15.12 -14.42
N ASN A 29 -6.86 -14.17 -13.86
CA ASN A 29 -7.10 -13.64 -12.52
C ASN A 29 -7.65 -12.21 -12.48
N ALA A 30 -7.40 -11.38 -13.50
CA ALA A 30 -7.86 -10.00 -13.49
C ALA A 30 -9.40 -9.90 -13.41
N VAL A 31 -9.88 -9.07 -12.49
CA VAL A 31 -11.31 -8.74 -12.34
C VAL A 31 -11.47 -7.26 -12.55
N ARG A 32 -12.37 -6.90 -13.46
CA ARG A 32 -12.82 -5.52 -13.61
C ARG A 32 -13.83 -5.21 -12.52
N ALA A 33 -13.57 -4.14 -11.78
CA ALA A 33 -14.43 -3.67 -10.72
C ALA A 33 -14.72 -2.18 -10.93
N GLU A 34 -15.87 -1.73 -10.45
CA GLU A 34 -16.18 -0.31 -10.40
C GLU A 34 -15.45 0.31 -9.22
N LEU A 35 -14.84 1.48 -9.44
CA LEU A 35 -14.37 2.31 -8.36
C LEU A 35 -15.59 2.84 -7.59
N PRO A 36 -15.59 2.77 -6.26
CA PRO A 36 -16.65 3.37 -5.47
C PRO A 36 -16.80 4.86 -5.81
N LYS A 37 -18.04 5.36 -5.76
CA LYS A 37 -18.28 6.81 -5.82
C LYS A 37 -17.69 7.46 -4.57
N GLY A 38 -16.46 7.96 -4.68
CA GLY A 38 -15.72 8.59 -3.59
C GLY A 38 -14.52 7.76 -3.11
N ILE A 39 -14.11 7.97 -1.86
CA ILE A 39 -12.97 7.27 -1.28
C ILE A 39 -13.38 5.82 -0.92
N PRO A 40 -12.62 4.79 -1.35
CA PRO A 40 -12.92 3.42 -1.00
C PRO A 40 -12.80 3.18 0.50
N LYS A 41 -13.58 2.22 1.01
CA LYS A 41 -13.49 1.82 2.42
C LYS A 41 -12.13 1.19 2.70
N ALA A 42 -11.58 1.40 3.88
CA ALA A 42 -10.30 0.82 4.27
C ALA A 42 -10.29 -0.71 4.13
N CYS A 43 -11.38 -1.39 4.50
CA CYS A 43 -11.53 -2.84 4.36
C CYS A 43 -11.60 -3.37 2.90
N SER A 44 -11.57 -2.48 1.90
CA SER A 44 -11.38 -2.86 0.49
C SER A 44 -9.96 -2.61 -0.03
N ILE A 45 -9.09 -2.01 0.79
CA ILE A 45 -7.70 -1.73 0.43
C ILE A 45 -6.81 -2.73 1.16
N GLU A 46 -6.18 -3.63 0.41
CA GLU A 46 -5.31 -4.69 0.90
C GLU A 46 -3.84 -4.37 0.57
N CYS A 47 -2.91 -5.06 1.23
CA CYS A 47 -1.51 -4.88 0.90
C CYS A 47 -1.17 -5.58 -0.42
N ILE A 48 -0.18 -5.04 -1.15
CA ILE A 48 0.44 -5.67 -2.32
C ILE A 48 1.19 -6.97 -2.01
N ASP A 49 1.10 -7.48 -0.77
CA ASP A 49 1.85 -8.63 -0.29
C ASP A 49 1.48 -9.87 -1.12
N ASP A 50 2.50 -10.54 -1.66
CA ASP A 50 2.40 -11.67 -2.59
C ASP A 50 1.97 -12.98 -1.93
N ARG A 51 1.79 -13.00 -0.61
CA ARG A 51 1.29 -14.16 0.11
C ARG A 51 -0.23 -14.23 0.02
N CYS A 52 -0.79 -15.39 0.33
CA CYS A 52 -2.23 -15.57 0.35
C CYS A 52 -2.82 -15.09 1.69
N THR A 53 -3.89 -14.31 1.65
CA THR A 53 -4.75 -14.05 2.81
C THR A 53 -5.77 -15.17 2.94
N ARG A 54 -5.93 -15.74 4.14
CA ARG A 54 -7.19 -16.39 4.48
C ARG A 54 -8.09 -15.36 5.18
N SER A 55 -9.35 -15.28 4.79
CA SER A 55 -10.31 -14.40 5.47
C SER A 55 -10.49 -14.80 6.94
N PRO A 56 -10.76 -13.87 7.87
CA PRO A 56 -11.39 -14.20 9.14
C PRO A 56 -12.72 -14.95 8.97
N LEU A 57 -13.40 -14.80 7.82
CA LEU A 57 -14.65 -15.50 7.46
C LEU A 57 -14.42 -16.92 6.90
N GLU A 58 -13.18 -17.31 6.60
CA GLU A 58 -12.83 -18.63 6.01
C GLU A 58 -12.40 -19.65 7.08
N ILE A 59 -12.49 -19.27 8.37
CA ILE A 59 -12.10 -20.14 9.49
C ILE A 59 -13.14 -21.27 9.71
N GLU A 60 -14.29 -21.21 9.04
CA GLU A 60 -15.30 -22.28 9.07
C GLU A 60 -15.54 -22.90 7.68
N GLY A 61 -14.72 -23.91 7.33
CA GLY A 61 -15.21 -25.08 6.58
C GLY A 61 -15.39 -25.01 5.07
N GLU A 62 -15.22 -23.89 4.37
CA GLU A 62 -15.40 -23.85 2.91
C GLU A 62 -14.09 -23.64 2.14
N SER A 63 -13.66 -24.71 1.46
CA SER A 63 -12.43 -24.82 0.66
C SER A 63 -12.55 -24.24 -0.75
N ASN A 64 -13.33 -23.18 -0.94
CA ASN A 64 -13.47 -22.52 -2.24
C ASN A 64 -12.79 -21.13 -2.22
N VAL A 65 -11.46 -21.13 -2.38
CA VAL A 65 -10.60 -19.95 -2.57
C VAL A 65 -10.82 -19.30 -3.96
N THR A 66 -12.06 -19.15 -4.41
CA THR A 66 -12.38 -18.77 -5.80
C THR A 66 -13.25 -17.53 -5.95
N GLU A 67 -13.81 -16.96 -4.88
CA GLU A 67 -14.36 -15.62 -4.99
C GLU A 67 -13.21 -14.62 -5.10
N LYS A 68 -12.88 -14.26 -6.33
CA LYS A 68 -11.86 -13.26 -6.64
C LYS A 68 -12.27 -11.94 -5.96
N ARG A 69 -11.63 -11.65 -4.83
CA ARG A 69 -11.87 -10.41 -4.11
C ARG A 69 -11.60 -9.24 -5.03
N LYS A 70 -12.50 -8.27 -5.02
CA LYS A 70 -12.31 -6.98 -5.67
C LYS A 70 -11.55 -6.05 -4.72
N SER A 71 -10.40 -6.47 -4.20
CA SER A 71 -9.59 -5.60 -3.35
C SER A 71 -8.73 -4.68 -4.20
N ILE A 72 -8.40 -3.52 -3.62
CA ILE A 72 -7.46 -2.55 -4.19
C ILE A 72 -6.12 -2.77 -3.52
N ALA A 73 -5.09 -3.07 -4.32
CA ALA A 73 -3.76 -3.34 -3.80
C ALA A 73 -2.96 -2.04 -3.62
N PHE A 74 -2.62 -1.70 -2.36
CA PHE A 74 -1.79 -0.54 -2.01
C PHE A 74 -0.67 -0.98 -1.07
N PRO A 75 0.60 -0.52 -1.23
CA PRO A 75 1.68 -0.89 -0.30
C PRO A 75 1.30 -0.63 1.15
N GLY A 76 1.20 -1.67 1.99
CA GLY A 76 0.78 -1.54 3.39
C GLY A 76 -0.72 -1.38 3.65
N GLY A 77 -1.60 -1.55 2.65
CA GLY A 77 -3.04 -1.37 2.79
C GLY A 77 -3.43 0.09 3.02
N ALA A 78 -4.58 0.34 3.65
CA ALA A 78 -5.03 1.71 3.94
C ALA A 78 -4.06 2.44 4.89
N LEU A 79 -3.36 1.75 5.78
CA LEU A 79 -2.32 2.33 6.63
C LEU A 79 -1.15 2.90 5.80
N GLY A 80 -0.81 2.27 4.68
CA GLY A 80 0.18 2.81 3.74
C GLY A 80 -0.34 4.01 2.94
N VAL A 81 -1.63 4.03 2.59
CA VAL A 81 -2.28 5.23 2.02
C VAL A 81 -2.13 6.39 2.99
N PHE A 82 -2.45 6.16 4.28
CA PHE A 82 -2.33 7.16 5.32
C PHE A 82 -0.89 7.66 5.48
N ALA A 83 0.09 6.76 5.53
CA ALA A 83 1.51 7.14 5.62
C ALA A 83 1.98 7.96 4.41
N THR A 84 1.46 7.66 3.21
CA THR A 84 1.74 8.43 1.99
C THR A 84 1.19 9.85 2.09
N LEU A 85 -0.06 10.01 2.56
CA LEU A 85 -0.67 11.32 2.79
C LEU A 85 0.11 12.15 3.81
N LEU A 86 0.48 11.54 4.94
CA LEU A 86 1.30 12.20 5.97
C LEU A 86 2.65 12.67 5.42
N SER A 87 3.31 11.84 4.59
CA SER A 87 4.57 12.21 3.94
C SER A 87 4.38 13.38 2.98
N GLY A 88 3.28 13.39 2.21
CA GLY A 88 2.94 14.49 1.30
C GLY A 88 2.69 15.80 2.03
N ILE A 89 2.01 15.77 3.19
CA ILE A 89 1.80 16.93 4.06
C ILE A 89 3.14 17.41 4.62
N ASN A 90 3.91 16.51 5.24
CA ASN A 90 5.21 16.84 5.82
C ASN A 90 6.12 17.54 4.80
N GLU A 91 6.14 17.07 3.55
CA GLU A 91 6.92 17.69 2.48
C GLU A 91 6.32 18.99 1.90
N SER A 92 5.03 19.23 2.12
CA SER A 92 4.37 20.50 1.73
C SER A 92 4.59 21.61 2.76
N LEU A 93 4.77 21.25 4.03
CA LEU A 93 4.97 22.21 5.11
C LEU A 93 6.37 22.85 5.06
N PRO A 94 6.49 24.17 5.30
CA PRO A 94 7.78 24.84 5.46
C PRO A 94 8.60 24.18 6.55
N VAL A 95 9.90 23.96 6.32
CA VAL A 95 10.80 23.28 7.27
C VAL A 95 10.75 23.92 8.67
N THR A 96 10.67 25.24 8.73
CA THR A 96 10.58 26.01 9.98
C THR A 96 9.30 25.78 10.78
N SER A 97 8.24 25.27 10.14
CA SER A 97 6.91 25.09 10.71
C SER A 97 6.54 23.62 10.92
N ARG A 98 7.26 22.67 10.31
CA ARG A 98 6.93 21.23 10.32
C ARG A 98 6.65 20.70 11.72
N GLU A 99 7.55 20.94 12.68
CA GLU A 99 7.41 20.39 14.03
C GLU A 99 6.21 20.99 14.80
N ALA A 100 6.05 22.31 14.78
CA ALA A 100 4.96 22.98 15.48
C ALA A 100 3.58 22.65 14.90
N LEU A 101 3.47 22.61 13.58
CA LEU A 101 2.22 22.34 12.88
C LEU A 101 1.78 20.88 13.00
N THR A 102 2.73 19.95 12.98
CA THR A 102 2.47 18.51 13.19
C THR A 102 2.16 18.16 14.65
N GLN A 103 2.22 19.14 15.57
CA GLN A 103 1.71 19.03 16.94
C GLN A 103 0.39 19.79 17.15
N GLY A 104 -0.05 20.59 16.15
CA GLY A 104 -1.26 21.41 16.20
C GLY A 104 -2.32 20.98 15.20
N GLU A 105 -2.66 21.87 14.27
CA GLU A 105 -3.71 21.65 13.26
C GLU A 105 -3.45 20.42 12.38
N PHE A 106 -2.16 20.14 12.09
CA PHE A 106 -1.73 18.96 11.34
C PHE A 106 -1.28 17.80 12.25
N SER A 107 -1.75 17.75 13.50
CA SER A 107 -1.39 16.65 14.41
C SER A 107 -1.76 15.28 13.86
N PHE A 108 -0.97 14.26 14.19
CA PHE A 108 -1.26 12.88 13.77
C PHE A 108 -2.66 12.46 14.16
N LYS A 109 -3.10 12.82 15.39
CA LYS A 109 -4.46 12.53 15.86
C LYS A 109 -5.54 13.16 14.96
N ALA A 110 -5.36 14.42 14.55
CA ALA A 110 -6.30 15.08 13.64
C ALA A 110 -6.31 14.40 12.27
N MET A 111 -5.12 14.07 11.73
CA MET A 111 -4.97 13.39 10.44
C MET A 111 -5.56 11.97 10.47
N ALA A 112 -5.32 11.21 11.53
CA ALA A 112 -5.85 9.85 11.71
C ALA A 112 -7.38 9.87 11.86
N SER A 113 -7.93 10.82 12.62
CA SER A 113 -9.38 11.00 12.74
C SER A 113 -10.04 11.37 11.42
N PHE A 114 -9.41 12.27 10.64
CA PHE A 114 -9.85 12.58 9.28
C PHE A 114 -9.81 11.33 8.40
N PHE A 115 -8.69 10.60 8.41
CA PHE A 115 -8.49 9.42 7.57
C PHE A 115 -9.53 8.34 7.87
N GLU A 116 -9.67 7.94 9.13
CA GLU A 116 -10.63 6.89 9.51
C GLU A 116 -12.08 7.30 9.19
N LYS A 117 -12.42 8.59 9.27
CA LYS A 117 -13.74 9.08 8.84
C LYS A 117 -13.94 8.92 7.34
N GLU A 118 -12.98 9.36 6.52
CA GLU A 118 -13.12 9.36 5.06
C GLU A 118 -13.00 7.96 4.45
N PHE A 119 -12.22 7.06 5.06
CA PHE A 119 -12.05 5.68 4.64
C PHE A 119 -12.95 4.69 5.42
N CYS A 120 -13.80 5.18 6.33
CA CYS A 120 -14.66 4.34 7.18
C CYS A 120 -13.87 3.26 7.96
N GLY A 121 -12.76 3.65 8.56
CA GLY A 121 -11.87 2.79 9.34
C GLY A 121 -10.44 2.79 8.81
N ILE A 122 -9.70 1.75 9.19
CA ILE A 122 -8.31 1.50 8.80
C ILE A 122 -8.12 0.04 8.45
N SER A 123 -7.21 -0.23 7.51
CA SER A 123 -6.79 -1.57 7.15
C SER A 123 -5.28 -1.68 7.09
N CYS A 124 -4.80 -2.83 7.53
CA CYS A 124 -3.39 -3.16 7.55
C CYS A 124 -3.23 -4.68 7.58
N HIS A 125 -2.01 -5.20 7.66
CA HIS A 125 -1.83 -6.64 7.71
C HIS A 125 -0.64 -7.09 8.54
N THR A 126 -0.77 -8.30 9.09
CA THR A 126 0.30 -9.08 9.70
C THR A 126 0.43 -10.43 8.97
N ASP A 127 1.27 -11.32 9.48
CA ASP A 127 1.39 -12.69 8.98
C ASP A 127 1.32 -13.73 10.10
N SER A 128 1.27 -15.00 9.71
CA SER A 128 1.21 -16.13 10.65
C SER A 128 2.42 -16.26 11.56
N HIS A 129 3.56 -15.68 11.20
CA HIS A 129 4.77 -15.70 12.01
C HIS A 129 4.74 -14.64 13.13
N ASN A 130 3.89 -13.63 12.97
CA ASN A 130 3.80 -12.47 13.87
C ASN A 130 2.44 -12.33 14.58
N THR A 131 1.70 -13.44 14.75
CA THR A 131 0.36 -13.43 15.37
C THR A 131 0.36 -13.02 16.85
N HIS A 132 1.50 -13.14 17.54
CA HIS A 132 1.69 -12.71 18.93
C HIS A 132 2.34 -11.33 19.07
N SER A 133 2.53 -10.61 17.95
CA SER A 133 3.10 -9.27 17.99
C SER A 133 2.14 -8.25 18.61
N ASP A 134 2.70 -7.23 19.25
CA ASP A 134 1.95 -6.07 19.76
C ASP A 134 1.53 -5.10 18.64
N SER A 135 1.92 -5.35 17.40
CA SER A 135 1.62 -4.52 16.23
C SER A 135 0.82 -5.29 15.17
N ALA A 136 -0.25 -4.66 14.68
CA ALA A 136 -1.09 -5.21 13.62
C ALA A 136 -0.38 -5.27 12.26
N CYS A 137 0.80 -4.66 12.17
CA CYS A 137 1.62 -4.61 10.97
C CYS A 137 3.02 -5.23 11.09
N ALA A 138 3.24 -6.09 12.08
CA ALA A 138 4.55 -6.71 12.28
C ALA A 138 5.03 -7.56 11.08
N GLY A 139 4.12 -8.20 10.35
CA GLY A 139 4.43 -8.94 9.11
C GLY A 139 4.57 -8.08 7.85
N CYS A 140 4.39 -6.75 7.96
CA CYS A 140 4.35 -5.84 6.80
C CYS A 140 5.73 -5.26 6.49
N GLY A 141 6.38 -5.77 5.44
CA GLY A 141 7.68 -5.27 4.98
C GLY A 141 7.68 -3.79 4.57
N HIS A 142 6.55 -3.29 4.07
CA HIS A 142 6.38 -1.87 3.71
C HIS A 142 6.38 -0.96 4.95
N LEU A 143 5.53 -1.25 5.94
CA LEU A 143 5.45 -0.43 7.15
C LEU A 143 6.77 -0.47 7.94
N ALA A 144 7.37 -1.66 8.08
CA ALA A 144 8.68 -1.80 8.72
C ALA A 144 9.73 -0.89 8.06
N SER A 145 9.65 -0.69 6.74
CA SER A 145 10.57 0.18 5.99
C SER A 145 10.27 1.66 6.21
N ILE A 146 8.99 2.06 6.20
CA ILE A 146 8.59 3.44 6.51
C ILE A 146 9.07 3.86 7.90
N LEU A 147 8.90 2.99 8.90
CA LEU A 147 9.22 3.29 10.29
C LEU A 147 10.73 3.32 10.59
N SER A 148 11.56 2.75 9.71
CA SER A 148 13.01 2.62 9.92
C SER A 148 13.85 3.41 8.93
N ASN A 149 13.24 4.13 7.97
CA ASN A 149 13.96 4.79 6.90
C ASN A 149 13.41 6.18 6.59
N ASP A 150 14.21 7.21 6.88
CA ASP A 150 13.87 8.61 6.62
C ASP A 150 13.73 8.96 5.14
N ALA A 151 14.23 8.09 4.25
CA ALA A 151 13.98 8.21 2.82
C ALA A 151 12.49 8.12 2.47
N TYR A 152 11.60 7.67 3.35
CA TYR A 152 10.15 7.74 3.12
C TYR A 152 9.55 9.13 3.39
N ARG A 153 10.33 10.10 3.88
CA ARG A 153 9.91 11.51 4.11
C ARG A 153 8.69 11.68 5.01
N LEU A 154 8.38 10.67 5.82
CA LEU A 154 7.26 10.72 6.76
C LEU A 154 7.52 11.77 7.87
N GLY A 155 8.78 11.98 8.26
CA GLY A 155 9.14 12.83 9.39
C GLY A 155 9.10 12.08 10.72
N THR A 156 10.03 12.40 11.63
CA THR A 156 10.28 11.63 12.87
C THR A 156 9.09 11.60 13.83
N ASN A 157 8.31 12.69 13.89
CA ASN A 157 7.10 12.77 14.72
C ASN A 157 6.06 11.75 14.24
N TYR A 158 5.69 11.82 12.96
CA TYR A 158 4.75 10.89 12.35
C TYR A 158 5.27 9.45 12.30
N GLN A 159 6.56 9.19 12.17
CA GLN A 159 7.11 7.83 12.26
C GLN A 159 6.80 7.19 13.62
N THR A 160 7.09 7.90 14.71
CA THR A 160 6.82 7.40 16.07
C THR A 160 5.33 7.16 16.28
N GLU A 161 4.49 8.13 15.89
CA GLU A 161 3.04 8.07 16.08
C GLU A 161 2.40 6.99 15.19
N LEU A 162 2.86 6.82 13.95
CA LEU A 162 2.40 5.76 13.06
C LEU A 162 2.74 4.36 13.61
N GLY A 163 3.94 4.22 14.20
CA GLY A 163 4.34 2.99 14.87
C GLY A 163 3.44 2.67 16.06
N GLN A 164 3.11 3.67 16.89
CA GLN A 164 2.18 3.48 18.01
C GLN A 164 0.76 3.19 17.52
N TYR A 165 0.31 3.87 16.48
CA TYR A 165 -1.00 3.67 15.89
C TYR A 165 -1.18 2.25 15.33
N ALA A 166 -0.14 1.66 14.73
CA ALA A 166 -0.15 0.26 14.33
C ALA A 166 -0.33 -0.72 15.51
N LYS A 167 0.18 -0.37 16.70
CA LYS A 167 -0.08 -1.13 17.94
C LYS A 167 -1.49 -0.94 18.47
N ASP A 168 -2.04 0.27 18.35
CA ASP A 168 -3.41 0.55 18.77
C ASP A 168 -4.44 -0.13 17.83
N ILE A 169 -4.12 -0.30 16.55
CA ILE A 169 -4.90 -1.14 15.63
C ILE A 169 -4.92 -2.60 16.10
N GLN A 170 -3.82 -3.14 16.62
CA GLN A 170 -3.78 -4.51 17.16
C GLN A 170 -4.72 -4.67 18.36
N LYS A 171 -4.71 -3.71 19.29
CA LYS A 171 -5.64 -3.71 20.43
C LYS A 171 -7.10 -3.64 19.98
N ARG A 172 -7.39 -2.83 18.95
CA ARG A 172 -8.73 -2.75 18.35
C ARG A 172 -9.16 -4.07 17.72
N LYS A 173 -8.26 -4.75 17.00
CA LYS A 173 -8.50 -6.10 16.46
C LYS A 173 -8.83 -7.10 17.57
N GLU A 174 -8.06 -7.10 18.66
CA GLU A 174 -8.29 -7.96 19.83
C GLU A 174 -9.62 -7.65 20.54
N ALA A 175 -10.05 -6.39 20.49
CA ALA A 175 -11.36 -5.95 20.98
C ALA A 175 -12.50 -6.17 19.96
N HIS A 176 -12.24 -6.80 18.80
CA HIS A 176 -13.20 -7.01 17.72
C HIS A 176 -13.86 -5.72 17.19
N ASP A 177 -13.12 -4.61 17.17
CA ASP A 177 -13.57 -3.34 16.60
C ASP A 177 -13.60 -3.41 15.06
N GLU A 178 -14.79 -3.35 14.48
CA GLU A 178 -15.02 -3.44 13.03
C GLU A 178 -14.38 -2.28 12.24
N SER A 179 -14.01 -1.18 12.89
CA SER A 179 -13.29 -0.08 12.24
C SER A 179 -11.82 -0.42 11.92
N ALA A 180 -11.29 -1.51 12.49
CA ALA A 180 -9.92 -1.96 12.31
C ALA A 180 -9.87 -3.31 11.59
N THR A 181 -9.57 -3.29 10.29
CA THR A 181 -9.38 -4.52 9.51
C THR A 181 -7.90 -4.93 9.51
N VAL A 182 -7.59 -6.13 10.01
CA VAL A 182 -6.21 -6.66 10.00
C VAL A 182 -6.18 -7.98 9.23
N TYR A 183 -5.65 -7.93 8.02
CA TYR A 183 -5.43 -9.15 7.22
C TYR A 183 -4.28 -9.97 7.81
N THR A 184 -4.40 -11.29 7.73
CA THR A 184 -3.33 -12.21 8.15
C THR A 184 -2.90 -13.02 6.94
N TYR A 185 -1.65 -12.80 6.52
CA TYR A 185 -1.03 -13.48 5.40
C TYR A 185 -0.32 -14.75 5.87
N HIS A 186 -0.30 -15.78 5.02
CA HIS A 186 0.26 -17.08 5.36
C HIS A 186 1.33 -17.52 4.36
N GLY A 187 2.30 -18.28 4.87
CA GLY A 187 3.40 -18.81 4.08
C GLY A 187 4.57 -17.82 3.93
N ASP A 188 5.53 -18.22 3.10
CA ASP A 188 6.72 -17.44 2.80
C ASP A 188 6.53 -16.64 1.51
N HIS A 189 7.25 -15.52 1.41
CA HIS A 189 7.31 -14.73 0.18
C HIS A 189 7.94 -15.55 -0.94
N ALA A 190 7.25 -15.64 -2.07
CA ALA A 190 7.67 -16.43 -3.24
C ALA A 190 7.34 -15.69 -4.55
N SER A 191 7.50 -14.37 -4.52
CA SER A 191 7.20 -13.49 -5.64
C SER A 191 8.01 -13.85 -6.88
N LYS A 192 7.32 -14.06 -8.00
CA LYS A 192 7.95 -14.40 -9.29
C LYS A 192 8.02 -13.21 -10.26
N ALA A 193 7.27 -12.14 -10.01
CA ALA A 193 7.22 -10.93 -10.83
C ALA A 193 6.56 -9.75 -10.09
N VAL A 194 6.71 -8.57 -10.67
CA VAL A 194 5.93 -7.36 -10.34
C VAL A 194 5.00 -7.03 -11.50
N VAL A 195 3.74 -6.77 -11.22
CA VAL A 195 2.73 -6.33 -12.19
C VAL A 195 2.35 -4.89 -11.89
N ARG A 196 2.51 -3.99 -12.85
CA ARG A 196 2.10 -2.59 -12.75
C ARG A 196 0.90 -2.33 -13.63
N ILE A 197 -0.21 -1.94 -13.04
CA ILE A 197 -1.43 -1.57 -13.77
C ILE A 197 -1.37 -0.05 -13.99
N LEU A 198 -1.01 0.34 -15.22
CA LEU A 198 -0.69 1.73 -15.57
C LEU A 198 -1.92 2.53 -16.00
N LYS A 199 -2.90 1.86 -16.59
CA LYS A 199 -4.08 2.50 -17.17
C LYS A 199 -5.27 1.60 -17.05
N GLU A 200 -6.33 2.19 -16.55
CA GLU A 200 -7.62 1.55 -16.36
C GLU A 200 -8.57 1.85 -17.53
N PRO A 201 -9.57 0.99 -17.78
CA PRO A 201 -10.48 1.17 -18.91
C PRO A 201 -11.26 2.49 -18.85
N SER A 202 -11.47 3.04 -17.65
CA SER A 202 -12.09 4.34 -17.39
C SER A 202 -11.71 4.86 -15.99
N ALA A 203 -12.02 6.14 -15.71
CA ALA A 203 -11.85 6.72 -14.37
C ALA A 203 -12.76 6.10 -13.29
N GLU A 204 -13.75 5.30 -13.69
CA GLU A 204 -14.75 4.70 -12.79
C GLU A 204 -14.53 3.19 -12.62
N THR A 205 -13.47 2.64 -13.20
CA THR A 205 -13.18 1.20 -13.16
C THR A 205 -11.74 0.96 -12.79
N TYR A 206 -11.47 -0.17 -12.15
CA TYR A 206 -10.12 -0.66 -11.94
C TYR A 206 -9.99 -2.16 -12.17
N ILE A 207 -8.76 -2.62 -12.34
CA ILE A 207 -8.44 -4.04 -12.33
C ILE A 207 -8.02 -4.44 -10.93
N SER A 208 -8.82 -5.29 -10.30
CA SER A 208 -8.36 -6.06 -9.16
C SER A 208 -7.63 -7.28 -9.68
N LEU A 209 -6.37 -7.42 -9.29
CA LEU A 209 -5.57 -8.60 -9.57
C LEU A 209 -5.08 -9.12 -8.21
N PRO A 210 -5.40 -10.37 -7.83
CA PRO A 210 -4.92 -10.90 -6.58
C PRO A 210 -3.38 -10.93 -6.60
N PRO A 211 -2.71 -10.71 -5.47
CA PRO A 211 -1.26 -10.81 -5.40
C PRO A 211 -0.78 -12.27 -5.30
N ASN A 212 -1.68 -13.24 -5.11
CA ASN A 212 -1.38 -14.66 -5.10
C ASN A 212 -2.56 -15.46 -5.66
N ASP A 213 -2.33 -16.44 -6.53
CA ASP A 213 -3.39 -17.31 -7.06
C ASP A 213 -3.35 -18.76 -6.53
N GLY A 214 -2.62 -18.99 -5.43
CA GLY A 214 -2.37 -20.28 -4.80
C GLY A 214 -1.08 -20.94 -5.28
N GLU A 215 -0.60 -20.59 -6.49
CA GLU A 215 0.58 -21.18 -7.12
C GLU A 215 1.66 -20.14 -7.42
N ASN A 216 1.27 -18.92 -7.79
CA ASN A 216 2.18 -17.85 -8.16
C ASN A 216 1.93 -16.61 -7.29
N GLY A 217 2.95 -16.22 -6.53
CA GLY A 217 2.99 -14.94 -5.81
C GLY A 217 3.49 -13.82 -6.71
N MET A 218 2.82 -12.68 -6.70
CA MET A 218 3.06 -11.47 -7.50
C MET A 218 2.98 -10.23 -6.62
N PHE A 219 3.85 -9.24 -6.85
CA PHE A 219 3.59 -7.89 -6.37
C PHE A 219 2.72 -7.16 -7.37
N VAL A 220 1.49 -6.81 -7.00
CA VAL A 220 0.56 -6.06 -7.85
C VAL A 220 0.53 -4.59 -7.44
N LEU A 221 0.85 -3.69 -8.37
CA LEU A 221 0.85 -2.26 -8.19
C LEU A 221 -0.23 -1.62 -9.08
N ASN A 222 -1.35 -1.22 -8.48
CA ASN A 222 -2.41 -0.50 -9.19
C ASN A 222 -2.13 0.99 -9.26
N GLU A 223 -1.14 1.39 -10.05
CA GLU A 223 -0.62 2.76 -10.07
C GLU A 223 -1.71 3.80 -10.36
N ALA A 224 -2.53 3.59 -11.39
CA ALA A 224 -3.61 4.51 -11.74
C ALA A 224 -4.67 4.63 -10.63
N THR A 225 -5.13 3.50 -10.09
CA THR A 225 -6.13 3.48 -9.00
C THR A 225 -5.59 4.11 -7.73
N ASN A 226 -4.36 3.77 -7.34
CA ASN A 226 -3.72 4.29 -6.13
C ASN A 226 -3.52 5.80 -6.22
N MET A 227 -3.09 6.29 -7.39
CA MET A 227 -3.00 7.73 -7.66
C MET A 227 -4.36 8.43 -7.58
N HIS A 228 -5.42 7.83 -8.13
CA HIS A 228 -6.77 8.38 -8.04
C HIS A 228 -7.28 8.47 -6.59
N ILE A 229 -7.06 7.41 -5.78
CA ILE A 229 -7.43 7.39 -4.36
C ILE A 229 -6.69 8.48 -3.59
N LEU A 230 -5.38 8.61 -3.82
CA LEU A 230 -4.54 9.62 -3.19
C LEU A 230 -4.95 11.04 -3.59
N GLU A 231 -5.32 11.26 -4.86
CA GLU A 231 -5.85 12.54 -5.30
C GLU A 231 -7.16 12.87 -4.57
N LEU A 232 -8.15 11.96 -4.59
CA LEU A 232 -9.42 12.16 -3.91
C LEU A 232 -9.24 12.44 -2.41
N ALA A 233 -8.41 11.64 -1.73
CA ALA A 233 -8.09 11.83 -0.32
C ALA A 233 -7.36 13.14 -0.07
N GLY A 234 -6.38 13.50 -0.92
CA GLY A 234 -5.63 14.74 -0.83
C GLY A 234 -6.50 15.98 -0.99
N ARG A 235 -7.45 15.99 -1.93
CA ARG A 235 -8.41 17.10 -2.12
C ARG A 235 -9.32 17.28 -0.90
N LYS A 236 -9.82 16.17 -0.35
CA LYS A 236 -10.64 16.20 0.86
C LYS A 236 -9.84 16.66 2.07
N LEU A 237 -8.60 16.23 2.17
CA LEU A 237 -7.69 16.62 3.24
C LEU A 237 -7.39 18.12 3.16
N TYR A 238 -7.08 18.63 1.96
CA TYR A 238 -6.89 20.07 1.74
C TYR A 238 -8.09 20.87 2.23
N LYS A 239 -9.30 20.46 1.84
CA LYS A 239 -10.54 21.12 2.26
C LYS A 239 -10.78 21.02 3.78
N ALA A 240 -10.43 19.91 4.41
CA ALA A 240 -10.62 19.72 5.85
C ALA A 240 -9.69 20.60 6.69
N PHE A 241 -8.51 20.96 6.15
CA PHE A 241 -7.48 21.76 6.82
C PHE A 241 -7.15 23.02 6.01
N GLU A 242 -8.15 23.59 5.32
CA GLU A 242 -7.98 24.68 4.35
C GLU A 242 -7.34 25.91 5.00
N THR A 243 -7.78 26.27 6.21
CA THR A 243 -7.22 27.39 6.98
C THR A 243 -5.74 27.17 7.25
N GLY A 244 -5.34 26.01 7.79
CA GLY A 244 -3.95 25.69 8.05
C GLY A 244 -3.07 25.71 6.81
N PHE A 245 -3.58 25.22 5.67
CA PHE A 245 -2.84 25.30 4.40
C PHE A 245 -2.74 26.73 3.87
N ALA A 246 -3.81 27.52 3.96
CA ALA A 246 -3.84 28.91 3.55
C ALA A 246 -2.88 29.77 4.38
N ASP A 247 -2.84 29.58 5.70
CA ASP A 247 -1.93 30.29 6.61
C ASP A 247 -0.45 30.00 6.29
N GLN A 248 -0.16 28.82 5.72
CA GLN A 248 1.18 28.44 5.27
C GLN A 248 1.44 28.79 3.79
N ASN A 249 0.48 29.41 3.09
CA ASN A 249 0.53 29.67 1.64
C ASN A 249 0.83 28.41 0.82
N ILE A 250 0.21 27.28 1.19
CA ILE A 250 0.33 26.01 0.46
C ILE A 250 -0.90 25.87 -0.44
N PRO A 251 -0.76 25.98 -1.78
CA PRO A 251 -1.88 25.71 -2.68
C PRO A 251 -2.22 24.22 -2.73
N GLU A 252 -3.49 23.91 -3.01
CA GLU A 252 -3.98 22.52 -3.18
C GLU A 252 -3.12 21.72 -4.17
N GLU A 253 -2.78 22.32 -5.32
CA GLU A 253 -1.94 21.69 -6.34
C GLU A 253 -0.55 21.29 -5.83
N THR A 254 0.01 22.06 -4.89
CA THR A 254 1.32 21.75 -4.29
C THR A 254 1.21 20.54 -3.38
N LEU A 255 0.15 20.46 -2.55
CA LEU A 255 -0.11 19.30 -1.71
C LEU A 255 -0.30 18.04 -2.58
N LEU A 256 -1.16 18.10 -3.59
CA LEU A 256 -1.44 16.96 -4.47
C LEU A 256 -0.17 16.48 -5.21
N LYS A 257 0.65 17.43 -5.70
CA LYS A 257 1.94 17.10 -6.31
C LYS A 257 2.87 16.40 -5.33
N ASN A 258 2.98 16.90 -4.10
CA ASN A 258 3.85 16.29 -3.10
C ASN A 258 3.36 14.89 -2.70
N ILE A 259 2.05 14.68 -2.54
CA ILE A 259 1.47 13.34 -2.31
C ILE A 259 1.84 12.39 -3.46
N SER A 260 1.71 12.83 -4.72
CA SER A 260 2.09 12.02 -5.89
C SER A 260 3.57 11.64 -5.89
N VAL A 261 4.46 12.60 -5.60
CA VAL A 261 5.90 12.36 -5.49
C VAL A 261 6.19 11.36 -4.38
N GLN A 262 5.55 11.50 -3.22
CA GLN A 262 5.75 10.57 -2.10
C GLN A 262 5.25 9.17 -2.42
N TYR A 263 4.12 9.02 -3.12
CA TYR A 263 3.67 7.70 -3.57
C TYR A 263 4.70 7.00 -4.46
N GLY A 264 5.22 7.69 -5.49
CA GLY A 264 6.25 7.13 -6.36
C GLY A 264 7.53 6.75 -5.60
N GLN A 265 7.93 7.60 -4.64
CA GLN A 265 9.07 7.33 -3.76
C GLN A 265 8.85 6.12 -2.85
N HIS A 266 7.68 6.03 -2.21
CA HIS A 266 7.30 4.93 -1.32
C HIS A 266 7.26 3.60 -2.08
N VAL A 267 6.64 3.57 -3.27
CA VAL A 267 6.63 2.39 -4.13
C VAL A 267 8.04 2.00 -4.53
N GLY A 268 8.86 2.94 -5.01
CA GLY A 268 10.23 2.68 -5.46
C GLY A 268 11.12 2.10 -4.34
N LEU A 269 11.06 2.68 -3.14
CA LEU A 269 11.82 2.19 -1.98
C LEU A 269 11.36 0.81 -1.52
N THR A 270 10.04 0.58 -1.54
CA THR A 270 9.45 -0.70 -1.13
C THR A 270 9.82 -1.81 -2.11
N ALA A 271 9.71 -1.54 -3.40
CA ALA A 271 10.03 -2.51 -4.43
C ALA A 271 11.54 -2.79 -4.51
N LYS A 272 12.42 -1.80 -4.28
CA LYS A 272 13.87 -2.05 -4.12
C LYS A 272 14.21 -3.02 -3.00
N LYS A 273 13.39 -3.10 -1.96
CA LYS A 273 13.61 -4.02 -0.85
C LYS A 273 12.93 -5.37 -1.06
N LEU A 274 11.68 -5.37 -1.51
CA LEU A 274 10.84 -6.57 -1.55
C LEU A 274 10.86 -7.29 -2.91
N ALA A 275 11.11 -6.56 -4.00
CA ALA A 275 10.95 -7.04 -5.37
C ALA A 275 12.24 -6.92 -6.22
N HIS A 276 13.38 -6.66 -5.59
CA HIS A 276 14.66 -6.54 -6.32
C HIS A 276 14.98 -7.82 -7.11
N GLY A 277 15.41 -7.62 -8.36
CA GLY A 277 15.74 -8.68 -9.30
C GLY A 277 14.53 -9.36 -9.96
N LEU A 278 13.29 -9.01 -9.59
CA LEU A 278 12.10 -9.57 -10.24
C LEU A 278 11.80 -8.87 -11.57
N PRO A 279 11.31 -9.60 -12.59
CA PRO A 279 10.83 -8.98 -13.81
C PRO A 279 9.58 -8.14 -13.53
N VAL A 280 9.52 -6.98 -14.16
CA VAL A 280 8.38 -6.07 -14.06
C VAL A 280 7.59 -6.11 -15.36
N TYR A 281 6.28 -6.20 -15.25
CA TYR A 281 5.35 -6.24 -16.38
C TYR A 281 4.33 -5.12 -16.24
N ASP A 282 4.13 -4.37 -17.32
CA ASP A 282 3.12 -3.33 -17.39
C ASP A 282 1.83 -3.91 -18.00
N VAL A 283 0.72 -3.65 -17.33
CA VAL A 283 -0.64 -4.02 -17.74
C VAL A 283 -1.40 -2.74 -18.07
N THR A 284 -1.92 -2.69 -19.29
CA THR A 284 -2.76 -1.60 -19.80
C THR A 284 -4.07 -2.19 -20.26
N VAL A 285 -5.19 -1.61 -19.82
CA VAL A 285 -6.51 -2.02 -20.30
C VAL A 285 -7.17 -0.92 -21.12
N GLU A 286 -7.60 -1.29 -22.33
CA GLU A 286 -8.27 -0.41 -23.28
C GLU A 286 -9.51 -1.10 -23.85
N GLY A 287 -10.71 -0.62 -23.49
CA GLY A 287 -11.96 -1.30 -23.85
C GLY A 287 -11.96 -2.72 -23.29
N GLU A 288 -12.21 -3.74 -24.11
CA GLU A 288 -12.19 -5.15 -23.70
C GLU A 288 -10.78 -5.78 -23.71
N ASN A 289 -9.79 -5.08 -24.25
CA ASN A 289 -8.44 -5.63 -24.42
C ASN A 289 -7.58 -5.38 -23.17
N THR A 290 -6.85 -6.40 -22.76
CA THR A 290 -5.79 -6.32 -21.74
C THR A 290 -4.46 -6.60 -22.41
N LEU A 291 -3.59 -5.58 -22.44
CA LEU A 291 -2.23 -5.70 -22.97
C LEU A 291 -1.26 -5.87 -21.81
N VAL A 292 -0.42 -6.89 -21.89
CA VAL A 292 0.69 -7.13 -20.97
C VAL A 292 1.99 -7.00 -21.74
N THR A 293 2.90 -6.16 -21.25
CA THR A 293 4.24 -5.96 -21.84
C THR A 293 5.31 -6.06 -20.77
N LYS A 294 6.52 -6.45 -21.16
CA LYS A 294 7.67 -6.36 -20.25
C LYS A 294 8.00 -4.89 -20.05
N SER A 295 8.06 -4.45 -18.80
CA SER A 295 8.34 -3.06 -18.49
C SER A 295 9.80 -2.74 -18.80
N ALA A 296 10.04 -1.51 -19.27
CA ALA A 296 11.38 -0.92 -19.27
C ALA A 296 11.81 -0.49 -17.85
N PHE A 297 10.87 -0.48 -16.91
CA PHE A 297 11.11 -0.17 -15.52
C PHE A 297 11.67 -1.38 -14.78
N SER A 298 12.67 -1.14 -13.92
CA SER A 298 13.28 -2.13 -13.04
C SER A 298 13.64 -1.47 -11.71
N PHE A 299 13.64 -2.24 -10.63
CA PHE A 299 13.88 -1.76 -9.26
C PHE A 299 15.32 -1.95 -8.78
#